data_AF-A0A1I8ACV0-F1
#
_entry.id   AF-A0A1I8ACV0-F1
#
_cell.length_a   1.000
_cell.length_b   1.000
_cell.length_c   1.000
_cell.angle_alpha   90.00
_cell.angle_beta   90.00
_cell.angle_gamma   90.00
#
_symmetry.space_group_name_H-M   'P 1'
#
loop_
_entity.id
_entity.type
_entity.pdbx_description
1 polymer ?
#
loop_
_entity_poly.entity_id
_entity_poly.type
_entity_poly.pdbx_seq_one_letter_code
_entity_poly.pdbx_strand_id
1 'polypeptide(L)'
;MGAEQSQESQPTPAPVRVQATDIPEEYKSVGVSSDVVQRVRAQQNASPTGNIESDKLKHELVAERERSESLRQQLNKLSELQKRNTGSSKVSIEELEERKKIFDDTVERVQKQFFSYQRENACSGNEADLMSCLEKNKNRILNCSSLVGKYEECVNEFRKEVLSQS
;
A
#
# COMPACT_ATOMS: atom_id res chain seq x y z
N MET A 1 -30.73 -41.34 20.74
CA MET A 1 -31.22 -40.49 21.84
C MET A 1 -30.58 -39.13 21.67
N GLY A 2 -31.22 -37.98 21.49
CA GLY A 2 -32.64 -37.58 21.43
C GLY A 2 -32.73 -36.04 21.60
N ALA A 3 -33.55 -35.39 20.75
CA ALA A 3 -34.34 -34.14 20.92
C ALA A 3 -33.62 -32.83 21.35
N GLU A 4 -33.62 -31.78 20.51
CA GLU A 4 -34.56 -30.61 20.48
C GLU A 4 -34.30 -29.59 21.62
N GLN A 5 -34.33 -28.26 21.44
CA GLN A 5 -35.41 -27.45 20.87
C GLN A 5 -34.94 -26.11 20.30
N SER A 6 -35.68 -25.69 19.28
CA SER A 6 -35.75 -24.41 18.60
C SER A 6 -35.95 -23.18 19.52
N GLN A 7 -35.35 -22.05 19.14
CA GLN A 7 -35.98 -20.74 19.39
C GLN A 7 -36.28 -20.11 18.03
N GLU A 8 -37.52 -20.33 17.62
CA GLU A 8 -38.20 -19.71 16.50
C GLU A 8 -38.32 -18.22 16.77
N SER A 9 -37.57 -17.40 16.02
CA SER A 9 -37.76 -15.95 15.97
C SER A 9 -39.17 -15.67 15.44
N GLN A 10 -40.07 -15.26 16.34
CA GLN A 10 -41.41 -14.80 16.01
C GLN A 10 -41.34 -13.76 14.88
N PRO A 11 -42.02 -13.99 13.74
CA PRO A 11 -42.08 -13.00 12.68
C PRO A 11 -42.96 -11.85 13.18
N THR A 12 -42.36 -10.68 13.39
CA THR A 12 -43.10 -9.41 13.44
C THR A 12 -44.00 -9.34 12.20
N PRO A 13 -45.32 -9.16 12.34
CA PRO A 13 -46.23 -9.15 11.21
C PRO A 13 -45.79 -8.05 10.24
N ALA A 14 -45.47 -8.43 9.01
CA ALA A 14 -45.06 -7.49 7.97
C ALA A 14 -46.16 -6.43 7.79
N PRO A 15 -45.80 -5.14 7.67
CA PRO A 15 -46.80 -4.10 7.46
C PRO A 15 -47.53 -4.37 6.14
N VAL A 16 -48.81 -4.69 6.23
CA VAL A 16 -49.67 -4.94 5.06
C VAL A 16 -49.86 -3.64 4.31
N ARG A 17 -49.15 -3.48 3.20
CA ARG A 17 -49.34 -2.36 2.26
C ARG A 17 -50.43 -2.73 1.27
N VAL A 18 -51.65 -2.27 1.55
CA VAL A 18 -52.80 -2.41 0.63
C VAL A 18 -52.58 -1.45 -0.53
N GLN A 19 -52.42 -1.99 -1.74
CA GLN A 19 -52.36 -1.19 -2.96
C GLN A 19 -53.77 -0.90 -3.47
N ALA A 20 -53.94 0.15 -4.29
CA ALA A 20 -55.27 0.52 -4.83
C ALA A 20 -55.91 -0.59 -5.68
N THR A 21 -55.10 -1.53 -6.20
CA THR A 21 -55.51 -2.73 -6.92
C THR A 21 -56.01 -3.87 -6.04
N ASP A 22 -55.73 -3.83 -4.73
CA ASP A 22 -56.12 -4.87 -3.77
C ASP A 22 -57.52 -4.63 -3.18
N ILE A 23 -58.18 -3.54 -3.59
CA ILE A 23 -59.52 -3.17 -3.16
C ILE A 23 -60.53 -3.87 -4.09
N PRO A 24 -61.39 -4.77 -3.56
CA PRO A 24 -62.41 -5.42 -4.37
C PRO A 24 -63.34 -4.37 -5.03
N GLU A 25 -63.80 -4.63 -6.24
CA GLU A 25 -64.66 -3.72 -7.03
C GLU A 25 -65.91 -3.27 -6.25
N GLU A 26 -66.41 -4.12 -5.33
CA GLU A 26 -67.54 -3.85 -4.44
C GLU A 26 -67.29 -2.70 -3.44
N TYR A 27 -66.04 -2.42 -3.08
CA TYR A 27 -65.66 -1.39 -2.10
C TYR A 27 -65.07 -0.13 -2.76
N LYS A 28 -64.89 -0.16 -4.08
CA LYS A 28 -64.29 0.95 -4.86
C LYS A 28 -65.13 2.23 -4.84
N SER A 29 -66.45 2.09 -4.63
CA SER A 29 -67.41 3.19 -4.53
C SER A 29 -67.66 3.66 -3.09
N VAL A 30 -67.13 2.95 -2.08
CA VAL A 30 -67.37 3.26 -0.66
C VAL A 30 -66.30 4.23 -0.18
N GLY A 31 -66.64 5.51 -0.15
CA GLY A 31 -65.77 6.56 0.40
C GLY A 31 -65.86 6.63 1.92
N VAL A 32 -64.71 6.61 2.60
CA VAL A 32 -64.64 6.97 4.01
C VAL A 32 -64.65 8.49 4.14
N SER A 33 -65.51 9.04 5.00
CA SER A 33 -65.53 10.49 5.24
C SER A 33 -64.19 10.97 5.79
N SER A 34 -63.74 12.15 5.33
CA SER A 34 -62.50 12.80 5.78
C SER A 34 -62.44 12.95 7.30
N ASP A 35 -63.58 13.18 7.94
CA ASP A 35 -63.67 13.35 9.40
C ASP A 35 -63.35 12.07 10.17
N VAL A 36 -63.72 10.91 9.61
CA VAL A 36 -63.42 9.59 10.20
C VAL A 36 -61.93 9.28 10.05
N VAL A 37 -61.36 9.56 8.87
CA VAL A 37 -59.92 9.41 8.61
C VAL A 37 -59.11 10.30 9.56
N GLN A 38 -59.55 11.54 9.76
CA GLN A 38 -58.87 12.49 10.63
C GLN A 38 -58.99 12.09 12.12
N ARG A 39 -60.12 11.54 12.55
CA ARG A 39 -60.31 11.02 13.92
C ARG A 39 -59.44 9.80 14.22
N VAL A 40 -59.32 8.87 13.27
CA VAL A 40 -58.48 7.67 13.42
C VAL A 40 -57.00 8.04 13.45
N ARG A 41 -56.56 8.97 12.57
CA ARG A 41 -55.19 9.51 12.62
C ARG A 41 -54.91 10.25 13.92
N ALA A 42 -55.87 11.03 14.42
CA ALA A 42 -55.74 11.73 15.69
C ALA A 42 -55.65 10.76 16.88
N GLN A 43 -56.41 9.64 16.88
CA GLN A 43 -56.31 8.60 17.91
C GLN A 43 -54.97 7.85 17.87
N GLN A 44 -54.42 7.58 16.68
CA GLN A 44 -53.07 7.00 16.56
C GLN A 44 -51.98 7.97 17.03
N ASN A 45 -52.11 9.26 16.74
CA ASN A 45 -51.17 10.29 17.14
C ASN A 45 -51.31 10.75 18.61
N ALA A 46 -52.47 10.50 19.24
CA ALA A 46 -52.74 10.85 20.64
C ALA A 46 -52.22 9.81 21.65
N SER A 47 -51.67 8.67 21.19
CA SER A 47 -51.02 7.72 22.08
C SER A 47 -49.60 8.23 22.42
N PRO A 48 -49.33 8.62 23.68
CA PRO A 48 -48.06 9.26 24.06
C PRO A 48 -46.85 8.33 23.87
N THR A 49 -47.06 7.01 23.83
CA THR A 49 -46.04 6.00 23.55
C THR A 49 -45.58 5.98 22.09
N GLY A 50 -46.48 6.28 21.13
CA GLY A 50 -46.14 6.23 19.70
C GLY A 50 -45.23 7.37 19.25
N ASN A 51 -45.39 8.58 19.81
CA ASN A 51 -44.53 9.72 19.49
C ASN A 51 -43.11 9.54 20.06
N ILE A 52 -42.97 9.00 21.28
CA ILE A 52 -41.66 8.78 21.91
C ILE A 52 -40.85 7.73 21.13
N GLU A 53 -41.49 6.64 20.69
CA GLU A 53 -40.82 5.64 19.85
C GLU A 53 -40.49 6.19 18.46
N SER A 54 -41.39 6.97 17.85
CA SER A 54 -41.14 7.60 16.55
C SER A 54 -39.97 8.59 16.61
N ASP A 55 -39.86 9.38 17.67
CA ASP A 55 -38.76 10.32 17.85
C ASP A 55 -37.44 9.62 18.20
N LYS A 56 -37.49 8.52 18.96
CA LYS A 56 -36.32 7.66 19.21
C LYS A 56 -35.80 7.03 17.91
N LEU A 57 -36.70 6.51 17.07
CA LEU A 57 -36.37 5.94 15.76
C LEU A 57 -35.82 7.00 14.79
N LYS A 58 -36.36 8.22 14.80
CA LYS A 58 -35.79 9.34 14.02
C LYS A 58 -34.38 9.68 14.47
N HIS A 59 -34.15 9.72 15.79
CA HIS A 59 -32.82 10.04 16.32
C HIS A 59 -31.80 8.94 16.00
N GLU A 60 -32.21 7.68 16.11
CA GLU A 60 -31.38 6.53 15.73
C GLU A 60 -31.08 6.51 14.22
N LEU A 61 -32.05 6.87 13.38
CA LEU A 61 -31.87 6.99 11.93
C LEU A 61 -30.89 8.11 11.56
N VAL A 62 -30.88 9.23 12.29
CA VAL A 62 -29.91 10.32 12.10
C VAL A 62 -28.51 9.87 12.52
N ALA A 63 -28.38 9.26 13.69
CA ALA A 63 -27.11 8.72 14.16
C ALA A 63 -26.52 7.68 13.19
N GLU A 64 -27.37 6.84 12.62
CA GLU A 64 -26.95 5.82 11.65
C GLU A 64 -26.53 6.44 10.30
N ARG A 65 -27.19 7.51 9.87
CA ARG A 65 -26.77 8.28 8.69
C ARG A 65 -25.40 8.93 8.89
N GLU A 66 -25.16 9.54 10.05
CA GLU A 66 -23.86 10.14 10.36
C GLU A 66 -22.74 9.09 10.41
N ARG A 67 -22.99 7.92 11.02
CA ARG A 67 -22.04 6.79 11.00
C ARG A 67 -21.77 6.30 9.57
N SER A 68 -22.81 6.18 8.74
CA SER A 68 -22.69 5.74 7.35
C SER A 68 -21.91 6.73 6.50
N GLU A 69 -22.15 8.03 6.67
CA GLU A 69 -21.39 9.08 5.99
C GLU A 69 -19.92 9.08 6.42
N SER A 70 -19.64 8.92 7.72
CA SER A 70 -18.27 8.78 8.22
C SER A 70 -17.56 7.56 7.62
N LEU A 71 -18.23 6.40 7.58
CA LEU A 71 -17.69 5.19 6.97
C LEU A 71 -17.41 5.39 5.48
N ARG A 72 -18.33 6.03 4.74
CA ARG A 72 -18.14 6.37 3.32
C ARG A 72 -16.94 7.29 3.10
N GLN A 73 -16.73 8.27 3.97
CA GLN A 73 -15.55 9.14 3.90
C GLN A 73 -14.25 8.37 4.17
N GLN A 74 -14.25 7.46 5.14
CA GLN A 74 -13.10 6.60 5.42
C GLN A 74 -12.77 5.68 4.25
N LEU A 75 -13.79 5.05 3.65
CA LEU A 75 -13.63 4.21 2.46
C LEU A 75 -13.10 5.01 1.26
N ASN A 76 -13.58 6.23 1.05
CA ASN A 76 -13.05 7.11 0.01
C ASN A 76 -11.58 7.46 0.25
N LYS A 77 -11.20 7.83 1.48
CA LYS A 77 -9.79 8.07 1.83
C LYS A 77 -8.91 6.84 1.61
N LEU A 78 -9.36 5.66 2.03
CA LEU A 78 -8.63 4.41 1.81
C LEU A 78 -8.50 4.08 0.31
N SER A 79 -9.56 4.32 -0.47
CA SER A 79 -9.54 4.15 -1.93
C SER A 79 -8.56 5.11 -2.62
N GLU A 80 -8.49 6.37 -2.18
CA GLU A 80 -7.50 7.33 -2.68
C GLU A 80 -6.07 6.94 -2.33
N LEU A 81 -5.83 6.51 -1.08
CA LEU A 81 -4.52 6.01 -0.65
C LEU A 81 -4.12 4.75 -1.43
N GLN A 82 -5.06 3.83 -1.65
CA GLN A 82 -4.83 2.65 -2.48
C GLN A 82 -4.55 3.04 -3.93
N LYS A 83 -5.26 4.01 -4.53
CA LYS A 83 -4.96 4.52 -5.88
C LYS A 83 -3.58 5.17 -5.97
N ARG A 84 -3.16 5.92 -4.94
CA ARG A 84 -1.82 6.52 -4.88
C ARG A 84 -0.72 5.47 -4.72
N ASN A 85 -0.99 4.42 -3.95
CA ASN A 85 -0.07 3.30 -3.74
C ASN A 85 -0.02 2.33 -4.93
N THR A 86 -1.16 2.08 -5.58
CA THR A 86 -1.27 1.23 -6.78
C THR A 86 -0.84 1.96 -8.05
N GLY A 87 -0.89 3.29 -8.08
CA GLY A 87 -0.24 4.11 -9.11
C GLY A 87 1.29 4.00 -9.10
N SER A 88 1.88 3.50 -8.00
CA SER A 88 3.30 3.14 -7.91
C SER A 88 3.59 1.65 -8.16
N SER A 89 2.56 0.80 -8.30
CA SER A 89 2.71 -0.67 -8.17
C SER A 89 2.07 -1.48 -9.30
N LYS A 90 1.69 -0.86 -10.42
CA LYS A 90 1.32 -1.57 -11.65
C LYS A 90 2.40 -1.42 -12.73
N VAL A 91 3.66 -1.53 -12.31
CA VAL A 91 4.73 -1.79 -13.28
C VAL A 91 4.54 -3.24 -13.70
N SER A 92 4.24 -3.49 -14.98
CA SER A 92 4.17 -4.87 -15.47
C SER A 92 5.52 -5.55 -15.28
N ILE A 93 5.53 -6.88 -15.20
CA ILE A 93 6.78 -7.64 -15.09
C ILE A 93 7.69 -7.32 -16.29
N GLU A 94 7.08 -7.12 -17.46
CA GLU A 94 7.75 -6.68 -18.68
C GLU A 94 8.38 -5.28 -18.53
N GLU A 95 7.68 -4.29 -17.95
CA GLU A 95 8.26 -2.96 -17.71
C GLU A 95 9.41 -3.00 -16.67
N LEU A 96 9.37 -3.94 -15.73
CA LEU A 96 10.46 -4.18 -14.77
C LEU A 96 11.68 -4.78 -15.45
N GLU A 97 11.49 -5.75 -16.35
CA GLU A 97 12.58 -6.34 -17.13
C GLU A 97 13.21 -5.34 -18.10
N GLU A 98 12.39 -4.51 -18.76
CA GLU A 98 12.90 -3.44 -19.62
C GLU A 98 13.72 -2.41 -18.83
N ARG A 99 13.23 -1.99 -17.65
CA ARG A 99 13.98 -1.09 -16.77
C ARG A 99 15.27 -1.71 -16.26
N LYS A 100 15.26 -3.01 -15.94
CA LYS A 100 16.46 -3.74 -15.55
C LYS A 100 17.48 -3.77 -16.69
N LYS A 101 17.03 -4.06 -17.92
CA LYS A 101 17.90 -4.08 -19.09
C LYS A 101 18.52 -2.70 -19.38
N ILE A 102 17.74 -1.63 -19.26
CA ILE A 102 18.23 -0.25 -19.41
C ILE A 102 19.26 0.08 -18.33
N PHE A 103 19.01 -0.34 -17.08
CA PHE A 103 19.95 -0.15 -15.98
C PHE A 103 21.26 -0.90 -16.24
N ASP A 104 21.18 -2.18 -16.60
CA ASP A 104 22.35 -3.02 -16.88
C ASP A 104 23.19 -2.44 -18.03
N ASP A 105 22.56 -1.99 -19.12
CA ASP A 105 23.24 -1.32 -20.25
C ASP A 105 23.86 0.03 -19.85
N THR A 106 23.21 0.78 -18.95
CA THR A 106 23.77 2.03 -18.43
C THR A 106 24.98 1.77 -17.54
N VAL A 107 24.92 0.75 -16.68
CA VAL A 107 26.05 0.32 -15.86
C VAL A 107 27.21 -0.14 -16.75
N GLU A 108 26.94 -0.92 -17.79
CA GLU A 108 27.96 -1.37 -18.74
C GLU A 108 28.60 -0.17 -19.46
N ARG A 109 27.81 0.82 -19.89
CA ARG A 109 28.32 2.06 -20.51
C ARG A 109 29.19 2.87 -19.56
N VAL A 110 28.75 3.06 -18.31
CA VAL A 110 29.54 3.77 -17.29
C VAL A 110 30.81 2.97 -16.97
N GLN A 111 30.72 1.66 -16.82
CA GLN A 111 31.88 0.80 -16.60
C GLN A 111 32.86 0.90 -17.76
N LYS A 112 32.39 0.85 -19.00
CA LYS A 112 33.25 1.01 -20.18
C LYS A 112 33.82 2.42 -20.30
N GLN A 113 33.09 3.45 -19.90
CA GLN A 113 33.54 4.83 -20.05
C GLN A 113 34.52 5.25 -18.95
N PHE A 114 34.35 4.75 -17.72
CA PHE A 114 35.13 5.16 -16.55
C PHE A 114 36.11 4.09 -16.04
N PHE A 115 35.86 2.81 -16.35
CA PHE A 115 36.66 1.68 -15.88
C PHE A 115 37.34 0.88 -17.01
N SER A 116 37.15 1.22 -18.30
CA SER A 116 37.90 0.56 -19.38
C SER A 116 39.40 0.87 -19.31
N TYR A 117 39.77 2.01 -18.71
CA TYR A 117 41.14 2.36 -18.44
C TYR A 117 41.48 2.08 -16.97
N GLN A 118 41.66 0.81 -16.65
CA GLN A 118 42.47 0.47 -15.47
C GLN A 118 43.92 0.75 -15.87
N ARG A 119 44.54 1.78 -15.26
CA ARG A 119 45.99 1.98 -15.44
C ARG A 119 46.69 0.67 -15.05
N GLU A 120 47.55 0.17 -15.92
CA GLU A 120 48.42 -0.96 -15.60
C GLU A 120 49.16 -0.67 -14.28
N ASN A 121 49.43 -1.71 -13.50
CA ASN A 121 50.13 -1.57 -12.22
C ASN A 121 51.53 -0.96 -12.49
N ALA A 122 51.64 0.35 -12.26
CA ALA A 122 52.84 1.13 -12.51
C ALA A 122 54.06 0.63 -11.72
N CYS A 123 53.82 -0.05 -10.59
CA CYS A 123 54.86 -0.56 -9.71
C CYS A 123 55.04 -2.08 -9.80
N SER A 124 54.46 -2.73 -10.82
CA SER A 124 54.55 -4.19 -11.03
C SER A 124 56.00 -4.71 -11.13
N GLY A 125 56.92 -3.94 -11.73
CA GLY A 125 58.34 -4.30 -11.78
C GLY A 125 59.00 -4.34 -10.39
N ASN A 126 58.76 -3.30 -9.58
CA ASN A 126 59.27 -3.23 -8.20
C ASN A 126 58.64 -4.30 -7.31
N GLU A 127 57.38 -4.64 -7.55
CA GLU A 127 56.66 -5.73 -6.87
C GLU A 127 57.28 -7.10 -7.19
N ALA A 128 57.58 -7.37 -8.46
CA ALA A 128 58.22 -8.62 -8.89
C ALA A 128 59.61 -8.79 -8.26
N ASP A 129 60.40 -7.72 -8.21
CA ASP A 129 61.73 -7.73 -7.58
C ASP A 129 61.64 -7.93 -6.07
N LEU A 130 60.67 -7.30 -5.42
CA LEU A 130 60.41 -7.48 -3.99
C LEU A 130 59.99 -8.92 -3.68
N MET A 131 59.05 -9.48 -4.45
CA MET A 131 58.59 -10.86 -4.31
C MET A 131 59.75 -11.86 -4.53
N SER A 132 60.58 -11.64 -5.54
CA SER A 132 61.78 -12.46 -5.77
C SER A 132 62.77 -12.39 -4.59
N CYS A 133 62.93 -11.22 -3.98
CA CYS A 133 63.80 -11.06 -2.81
C CYS A 133 63.24 -11.78 -1.58
N LEU A 134 61.94 -11.68 -1.33
CA LEU A 134 61.26 -12.34 -0.20
C LEU A 134 61.29 -13.87 -0.35
N GLU A 135 61.11 -14.38 -1.55
CA GLU A 135 61.21 -15.82 -1.84
C GLU A 135 62.63 -16.36 -1.58
N LYS A 136 63.66 -15.59 -1.94
CA LYS A 136 65.06 -15.95 -1.70
C LYS A 136 65.47 -15.77 -0.23
N ASN A 137 64.85 -14.87 0.51
CA ASN A 137 65.23 -14.48 1.88
C ASN A 137 64.08 -14.67 2.88
N LYS A 138 63.46 -15.86 2.91
CA LYS A 138 62.32 -16.18 3.79
C LYS A 138 62.55 -15.88 5.28
N ASN A 139 63.80 -16.04 5.75
CA ASN A 139 64.17 -15.83 7.16
C ASN A 139 64.90 -14.50 7.41
N ARG A 140 65.11 -13.66 6.38
CA ARG A 140 65.88 -12.40 6.47
C ARG A 140 65.22 -11.29 5.64
N ILE A 141 63.97 -10.99 5.97
CA ILE A 141 63.12 -10.02 5.28
C ILE A 141 63.74 -8.61 5.27
N LEU A 142 64.52 -8.26 6.29
CA LEU A 142 65.21 -6.96 6.39
C LEU A 142 66.21 -6.70 5.25
N ASN A 143 66.74 -7.75 4.61
CA ASN A 143 67.62 -7.59 3.44
C ASN A 143 66.87 -7.04 2.21
N CYS A 144 65.55 -7.19 2.17
CA CYS A 144 64.70 -6.68 1.11
C CYS A 144 64.15 -5.27 1.41
N SER A 145 64.53 -4.66 2.53
CA SER A 145 64.05 -3.33 2.95
C SER A 145 64.32 -2.23 1.91
N SER A 146 65.44 -2.31 1.20
CA SER A 146 65.78 -1.38 0.11
C SER A 146 64.83 -1.51 -1.09
N LEU A 147 64.31 -2.70 -1.36
CA LEU A 147 63.30 -2.95 -2.41
C LEU A 147 61.92 -2.50 -1.97
N VAL A 148 61.59 -2.66 -0.68
CA VAL A 148 60.35 -2.10 -0.09
C VAL A 148 60.32 -0.59 -0.24
N GLY A 149 61.42 0.10 0.08
CA GLY A 149 61.52 1.57 -0.07
C GLY A 149 61.29 2.03 -1.51
N LYS A 150 61.83 1.32 -2.51
CA LYS A 150 61.62 1.62 -3.93
C LYS A 150 60.17 1.39 -4.37
N TYR A 151 59.53 0.33 -3.86
CA TYR A 151 58.12 0.06 -4.11
C TYR A 151 57.22 1.15 -3.49
N GLU A 152 57.48 1.54 -2.25
CA GLU A 152 56.77 2.63 -1.57
C GLU A 152 56.92 3.97 -2.29
N GLU A 153 58.13 4.29 -2.76
CA GLU A 153 58.39 5.51 -3.54
C GLU A 153 57.60 5.52 -4.84
N CYS A 154 57.60 4.41 -5.59
CA CYS A 154 56.81 4.24 -6.81
C CYS A 154 55.30 4.41 -6.56
N VAL A 155 54.77 3.79 -5.49
CA VAL A 155 53.33 3.90 -5.14
C VAL A 155 52.98 5.34 -4.76
N ASN A 156 53.86 6.02 -4.03
CA ASN A 156 53.65 7.41 -3.64
C ASN A 156 53.71 8.36 -4.84
N GLU A 157 54.62 8.13 -5.80
CA GLU A 157 54.70 8.90 -7.04
C GLU A 157 53.47 8.68 -7.91
N PHE A 158 53.06 7.44 -8.12
CA PHE A 158 51.83 7.10 -8.85
C PHE A 158 50.59 7.73 -8.19
N ARG A 159 50.49 7.67 -6.85
CA ARG A 159 49.40 8.31 -6.12
C ARG A 159 49.38 9.82 -6.32
N LYS A 160 50.54 10.48 -6.31
CA LYS A 160 50.64 11.92 -6.60
C LYS A 160 50.23 12.22 -8.03
N GLU A 161 50.65 11.41 -8.99
CA GLU A 161 50.27 11.58 -10.40
C GLU A 161 48.76 11.49 -10.58
N VAL A 162 48.11 10.47 -10.00
CA VAL A 162 46.65 10.30 -10.06
C VAL A 162 45.91 11.47 -9.41
N LEU A 163 46.36 11.93 -8.22
CA LEU A 163 45.75 13.06 -7.53
C LEU A 163 46.00 14.42 -8.22
N SER A 164 47.06 14.53 -9.02
CA SER A 164 47.38 15.74 -9.79
C SER A 164 46.66 15.84 -11.14
N GLN A 165 46.18 14.71 -11.67
CA GLN A 165 45.44 14.62 -12.93
C GLN A 165 43.90 14.56 -12.74
N SER A 166 43.43 14.52 -11.49
CA SER A 166 42.01 14.65 -11.10
C SER A 166 41.62 16.09 -10.82
#